data_AF-A0A5E4ASI3-F1
#
_entry.id   AF-A0A5E4ASI3-F1
#
_cell.length_a   1.000
_cell.length_b   1.000
_cell.length_c   1.000
_cell.angle_alpha   90.00
_cell.angle_beta   90.00
_cell.angle_gamma   90.00
#
_symmetry.space_group_name_H-M   'P 1'
#
loop_
_entity.id
_entity.type
_entity.pdbx_description
1 polymer ?
#
loop_
_entity_poly.entity_id
_entity_poly.type
_entity_poly.pdbx_seq_one_letter_code
_entity_poly.pdbx_strand_id
1 'polypeptide(L)'
;MPASSGSGFIVSEDGLIVTNAHVLTNQHRIQVELQSGVQYEATVKDIDHKLDLALIKIEPNTDLPVLLLGRSSDLRAGEFVVALGSPFSLQNTVTAGIVSTTQRGGKELGLKDSDMDYIQTDAIINDGDVIGINTLKVTAGISFAIPSDRIRQFLADYHERQLKGKAPLQKKYLGLRMLPLTLK
;
A
#
# COMPACT_ATOMS: atom_id res chain seq x y z
N MET A 1 -6.27 -24.30 8.43
CA MET A 1 -6.74 -22.92 8.22
C MET A 1 -6.09 -22.43 6.94
N PRO A 2 -6.82 -21.90 5.95
CA PRO A 2 -6.14 -21.36 4.77
C PRO A 2 -5.26 -20.20 5.24
N ALA A 3 -3.96 -20.31 5.01
CA ALA A 3 -3.05 -19.19 5.22
C ALA A 3 -3.53 -18.04 4.32
N SER A 4 -3.76 -16.86 4.90
CA SER A 4 -4.00 -15.68 4.07
C SER A 4 -2.72 -15.42 3.29
N SER A 5 -2.84 -15.40 1.95
CA SER A 5 -1.74 -15.18 1.02
C SER A 5 -1.88 -13.76 0.48
N GLY A 6 -0.79 -13.02 0.47
CA GLY A 6 -0.75 -11.64 -0.01
C GLY A 6 0.54 -11.36 -0.75
N SER A 7 0.72 -10.11 -1.14
CA SER A 7 1.93 -9.65 -1.81
C SER A 7 2.42 -8.36 -1.16
N GLY A 8 3.69 -8.05 -1.36
CA GLY A 8 4.33 -6.84 -0.87
C GLY A 8 5.59 -6.59 -1.67
N PHE A 9 6.21 -5.44 -1.44
CA PHE A 9 7.46 -5.08 -2.11
C PHE A 9 8.46 -4.51 -1.12
N ILE A 10 9.74 -4.72 -1.43
CA ILE A 10 10.88 -4.33 -0.60
C ILE A 10 11.16 -2.85 -0.85
N VAL A 11 11.22 -2.06 0.23
CA VAL A 11 11.42 -0.60 0.20
C VAL A 11 12.75 -0.17 0.82
N SER A 12 13.52 -1.11 1.35
CA SER A 12 14.85 -0.87 1.92
C SER A 12 15.73 -2.11 1.78
N GLU A 13 17.02 -1.91 1.53
CA GLU A 13 18.02 -2.97 1.31
C GLU A 13 18.15 -3.89 2.52
N ASP A 14 17.93 -3.35 3.73
CA ASP A 14 17.96 -4.08 4.99
C ASP A 14 16.69 -4.94 5.24
N GLY A 15 15.70 -4.92 4.35
CA GLY A 15 14.54 -5.82 4.40
C GLY A 15 13.24 -5.23 4.94
N LEU A 16 13.04 -3.91 4.87
CA LEU A 16 11.71 -3.32 5.07
C LEU A 16 10.80 -3.63 3.86
N ILE A 17 9.57 -4.05 4.14
CA ILE A 17 8.58 -4.46 3.14
C ILE A 17 7.23 -3.80 3.42
N VAL A 18 6.64 -3.20 2.40
CA VAL A 18 5.26 -2.68 2.44
C VAL A 18 4.29 -3.73 1.92
N THR A 19 3.17 -3.91 2.62
CA THR A 19 2.06 -4.79 2.25
C THR A 19 0.72 -4.21 2.72
N ASN A 20 -0.38 -4.91 2.46
CA ASN A 20 -1.69 -4.52 2.96
C ASN A 20 -1.89 -4.96 4.42
N ALA A 21 -2.56 -4.14 5.23
CA ALA A 21 -2.84 -4.45 6.63
C ALA A 21 -3.74 -5.67 6.79
N HIS A 22 -4.74 -5.84 5.91
CA HIS A 22 -5.67 -6.96 5.98
C HIS A 22 -4.98 -8.33 5.75
N VAL A 23 -3.87 -8.38 5.00
CA VAL A 23 -3.09 -9.62 4.76
C VAL A 23 -2.51 -10.17 6.06
N LEU A 24 -2.17 -9.29 7.00
CA LEU A 24 -1.56 -9.63 8.29
C LEU A 24 -2.59 -9.94 9.39
N THR A 25 -3.89 -9.77 9.11
CA THR A 25 -4.92 -9.93 10.13
C THR A 25 -5.04 -11.39 10.57
N ASN A 26 -5.04 -11.64 11.88
CA ASN A 26 -5.12 -12.97 12.51
C ASN A 26 -3.93 -13.92 12.23
N GLN A 27 -2.80 -13.41 11.72
CA GLN A 27 -1.59 -14.21 11.50
C GLN A 27 -0.72 -14.22 12.76
N HIS A 28 -0.50 -15.39 13.36
CA HIS A 28 0.39 -15.54 14.52
C HIS A 28 1.89 -15.48 14.15
N ARG A 29 2.22 -15.86 12.91
CA ARG A 29 3.56 -15.83 12.34
C ARG A 29 3.45 -15.35 10.90
N ILE A 30 4.34 -14.45 10.51
CA ILE A 30 4.41 -13.92 9.15
C ILE A 30 5.65 -14.51 8.50
N GLN A 31 5.47 -15.22 7.40
CA GLN A 31 6.56 -15.69 6.55
C GLN A 31 6.54 -14.92 5.24
N VAL A 32 7.72 -14.51 4.80
CA VAL A 32 7.95 -13.84 3.51
C VAL A 32 8.79 -14.78 2.66
N GLU A 33 8.33 -15.06 1.45
CA GLU A 33 9.09 -15.81 0.46
C GLU A 33 9.55 -14.83 -0.64
N LEU A 34 10.86 -14.76 -0.86
CA LEU A 34 11.44 -13.95 -1.93
C LEU A 34 11.31 -14.67 -3.28
N GLN A 35 11.50 -13.93 -4.38
CA GLN A 35 11.53 -14.52 -5.74
C GLN A 35 12.55 -15.66 -5.90
N SER A 36 13.63 -15.66 -5.11
CA SER A 36 14.62 -16.74 -5.11
C SER A 36 14.12 -18.04 -4.46
N GLY A 37 12.93 -18.03 -3.84
CA GLY A 37 12.38 -19.13 -3.04
C GLY A 37 12.87 -19.14 -1.58
N VAL A 38 13.73 -18.19 -1.19
CA VAL A 38 14.21 -18.09 0.19
C VAL A 38 13.11 -17.52 1.08
N GLN A 39 12.91 -18.17 2.23
CA GLN A 39 11.89 -17.77 3.21
C GLN A 39 12.51 -17.10 4.43
N TYR A 40 11.86 -16.05 4.91
CA TYR A 40 12.23 -15.32 6.12
C TYR A 40 11.03 -15.17 7.06
N GLU A 41 11.28 -15.23 8.36
CA GLU A 41 10.31 -14.78 9.35
C GLU A 41 10.30 -13.25 9.38
N ALA A 42 9.11 -12.66 9.37
CA ALA A 42 8.93 -11.21 9.36
C ALA A 42 8.33 -10.70 10.67
N THR A 43 8.73 -9.50 11.06
CA THR A 43 8.20 -8.78 12.21
C THR A 43 7.41 -7.56 11.75
N VAL A 44 6.26 -7.30 12.37
CA VAL A 44 5.48 -6.09 12.10
C VAL A 44 6.19 -4.89 12.73
N LYS A 45 6.39 -3.83 11.94
CA LYS A 45 6.96 -2.56 12.39
C LYS A 45 5.91 -1.48 12.56
N ASP A 46 4.91 -1.44 11.67
CA ASP A 46 3.83 -0.47 11.72
C ASP A 46 2.59 -0.97 10.95
N ILE A 47 1.40 -0.53 11.36
CA ILE A 47 0.13 -0.87 10.70
C ILE A 47 -0.81 0.34 10.74
N ASP A 48 -1.34 0.72 9.59
CA ASP A 48 -2.47 1.63 9.45
C ASP A 48 -3.67 0.90 8.85
N HIS A 49 -4.61 0.49 9.69
CA HIS A 49 -5.84 -0.18 9.27
C HIS A 49 -6.80 0.74 8.50
N LYS A 50 -6.72 2.07 8.67
CA LYS A 50 -7.59 3.00 7.93
C LYS A 50 -7.14 3.08 6.48
N LEU A 51 -5.83 3.11 6.25
CA LEU A 51 -5.25 3.11 4.90
C LEU A 51 -5.12 1.71 4.29
N ASP A 52 -5.27 0.65 5.09
CA ASP A 52 -4.96 -0.72 4.72
C ASP A 52 -3.49 -0.93 4.31
N LEU A 53 -2.57 -0.30 5.05
CA LEU A 53 -1.12 -0.41 4.85
C LEU A 53 -0.43 -1.01 6.08
N ALA A 54 0.59 -1.83 5.85
CA ALA A 54 1.46 -2.34 6.88
C ALA A 54 2.92 -2.33 6.44
N LEU A 55 3.81 -2.11 7.40
CA LEU A 55 5.25 -2.21 7.25
C LEU A 55 5.75 -3.40 8.07
N ILE A 56 6.42 -4.33 7.41
CA ILE A 56 7.06 -5.48 8.04
C ILE A 56 8.57 -5.43 7.76
N LYS A 57 9.34 -6.17 8.56
CA LYS A 57 10.80 -6.28 8.45
C LYS A 57 11.21 -7.74 8.50
N ILE A 58 12.06 -8.12 7.56
CA ILE A 58 12.82 -9.37 7.57
C ILE A 58 14.29 -9.08 7.86
N GLU A 59 15.06 -10.10 8.22
CA GLU A 59 16.52 -9.99 8.43
C GLU A 59 17.24 -10.80 7.34
N PRO A 60 17.55 -10.17 6.19
CA PRO A 60 18.23 -10.85 5.10
C PRO A 60 19.74 -10.99 5.37
N ASN A 61 20.36 -12.02 4.81
CA ASN A 61 21.81 -12.21 4.93
C ASN A 61 22.63 -11.31 3.99
N THR A 62 21.97 -10.72 3.00
CA THR A 62 22.56 -9.84 1.98
C THR A 62 21.59 -8.72 1.65
N ASP A 63 22.11 -7.60 1.15
CA ASP A 63 21.29 -6.48 0.70
C ASP A 63 20.28 -6.95 -0.37
N LEU A 64 19.04 -6.47 -0.23
CA LEU A 64 17.93 -6.83 -1.11
C LEU A 64 17.71 -5.78 -2.20
N PRO A 65 17.26 -6.18 -3.41
CA PRO A 65 16.81 -5.23 -4.41
C PRO A 65 15.56 -4.48 -3.93
N VAL A 66 15.55 -3.17 -4.10
CA VAL A 66 14.48 -2.28 -3.64
C VAL A 66 13.67 -1.71 -4.79
N LEU A 67 12.38 -1.50 -4.56
CA LEU A 67 11.53 -0.74 -5.45
C LEU A 67 11.37 0.69 -4.93
N LEU A 68 11.50 1.66 -5.84
CA LEU A 68 11.29 3.07 -5.56
C LEU A 68 9.82 3.44 -5.68
N LEU A 69 9.39 4.44 -4.91
CA LEU A 69 8.03 4.98 -4.97
C LEU A 69 7.98 6.16 -5.94
N GLY A 70 7.29 5.98 -7.06
CA GLY A 70 6.95 7.03 -8.01
C GLY A 70 5.89 7.99 -7.46
N ARG A 71 5.55 9.04 -8.20
CA ARG A 71 4.53 10.02 -7.78
C ARG A 71 3.18 9.69 -8.37
N SER A 72 2.26 9.19 -7.54
CA SER A 72 0.90 8.87 -8.01
C SER A 72 0.09 10.11 -8.41
N SER A 73 0.47 11.29 -7.91
CA SER A 73 -0.12 12.59 -8.27
C SER A 73 0.15 13.00 -9.71
N ASP A 74 1.21 12.48 -10.33
CA ASP A 74 1.57 12.77 -11.71
C ASP A 74 0.88 11.81 -12.72
N LEU A 75 0.21 10.76 -12.22
CA LEU A 75 -0.49 9.79 -13.05
C LEU A 75 -1.66 10.42 -13.80
N ARG A 76 -1.88 9.92 -15.00
CA ARG A 76 -3.05 10.25 -15.82
C ARG A 76 -3.79 9.00 -16.25
N ALA A 77 -5.10 9.14 -16.45
CA ALA A 77 -5.89 8.08 -17.06
C ALA A 77 -5.35 7.76 -18.46
N GLY A 78 -5.24 6.47 -18.78
CA GLY A 78 -4.69 5.97 -20.04
C GLY A 78 -3.19 5.69 -20.02
N GLU A 79 -2.45 6.02 -18.95
CA GLU A 79 -1.05 5.62 -18.82
C GLU A 79 -0.91 4.11 -18.67
N PHE A 80 0.12 3.55 -19.32
CA PHE A 80 0.44 2.13 -19.25
C PHE A 80 1.05 1.80 -17.89
N VAL A 81 0.61 0.68 -17.33
CA VAL A 81 1.06 0.20 -16.02
C VAL A 81 1.23 -1.32 -16.05
N VAL A 82 2.12 -1.82 -15.19
CA VAL A 82 2.40 -3.25 -15.02
C VAL A 82 2.03 -3.68 -13.60
N ALA A 83 1.37 -4.82 -13.44
CA ALA A 83 1.14 -5.46 -12.16
C ALA A 83 2.19 -6.54 -11.93
N LEU A 84 2.72 -6.60 -10.72
CA LEU A 84 3.46 -7.73 -10.20
C LEU A 84 2.75 -8.22 -8.95
N GLY A 85 2.46 -9.52 -8.87
CA GLY A 85 1.85 -10.11 -7.69
C GLY A 85 1.65 -11.60 -7.82
N SER A 86 1.01 -12.18 -6.81
CA SER A 86 0.78 -13.63 -6.72
C SER A 86 -0.71 -13.99 -6.64
N PRO A 87 -1.49 -13.76 -7.71
CA PRO A 87 -2.92 -14.10 -7.72
C PRO A 87 -3.11 -15.60 -7.49
N PHE A 88 -4.01 -15.98 -6.57
CA PHE A 88 -4.28 -17.38 -6.20
C PHE A 88 -3.05 -18.17 -5.72
N SER A 89 -2.07 -17.49 -5.12
CA SER A 89 -0.77 -18.07 -4.75
C SER A 89 0.05 -18.62 -5.93
N LEU A 90 -0.32 -18.27 -7.17
CA LEU A 90 0.56 -18.43 -8.32
C LEU A 90 1.61 -17.33 -8.26
N GLN A 91 2.77 -17.68 -7.74
CA GLN A 91 3.86 -16.73 -7.52
C GLN A 91 4.28 -16.06 -8.83
N ASN A 92 4.63 -14.77 -8.75
CA ASN A 92 5.31 -14.02 -9.81
C ASN A 92 4.51 -13.87 -11.12
N THR A 93 3.20 -13.60 -11.00
CA THR A 93 2.38 -13.25 -12.16
C THR A 93 2.61 -11.79 -12.55
N VAL A 94 2.89 -11.56 -13.82
CA VAL A 94 2.98 -10.23 -14.43
C VAL A 94 1.75 -9.99 -15.29
N THR A 95 1.04 -8.88 -15.07
CA THR A 95 -0.02 -8.42 -15.99
C THR A 95 0.28 -7.00 -16.45
N ALA A 96 -0.22 -6.63 -17.62
CA ALA A 96 -0.11 -5.27 -18.14
C ALA A 96 -1.51 -4.68 -18.34
N GLY A 97 -1.66 -3.41 -18.02
CA GLY A 97 -2.94 -2.71 -18.07
C GLY A 97 -2.75 -1.21 -18.27
N ILE A 98 -3.82 -0.47 -18.03
CA ILE A 98 -3.82 0.99 -18.06
C ILE A 98 -4.42 1.54 -16.77
N VAL A 99 -4.07 2.77 -16.44
CA VAL A 99 -4.76 3.52 -15.40
C VAL A 99 -6.14 3.91 -15.90
N SER A 100 -7.19 3.33 -15.33
CA SER A 100 -8.58 3.64 -15.73
C SER A 100 -9.03 4.98 -15.14
N THR A 101 -8.68 5.25 -13.88
CA THR A 101 -9.00 6.50 -13.18
C THR A 101 -8.02 6.67 -12.02
N THR A 102 -7.59 7.89 -11.73
CA THR A 102 -6.62 8.18 -10.65
C THR A 102 -7.29 8.60 -9.33
N GLN A 103 -8.57 8.98 -9.37
CA GLN A 103 -9.29 9.55 -8.24
C GLN A 103 -10.66 8.88 -8.05
N ARG A 104 -10.66 7.61 -7.62
CA ARG A 104 -11.90 6.93 -7.22
C ARG A 104 -12.10 7.07 -5.72
N GLY A 105 -13.09 7.85 -5.29
CA GLY A 105 -13.34 8.06 -3.86
C GLY A 105 -13.76 6.79 -3.13
N GLY A 106 -13.21 6.53 -1.94
CA GLY A 106 -13.53 5.34 -1.14
C GLY A 106 -15.02 5.17 -0.83
N LYS A 107 -15.77 6.28 -0.71
CA LYS A 107 -17.23 6.27 -0.54
C LYS A 107 -17.96 5.67 -1.75
N GLU A 108 -17.45 5.88 -2.97
CA GLU A 108 -17.99 5.25 -4.18
C GLU A 108 -17.75 3.73 -4.19
N LEU A 109 -16.74 3.27 -3.45
CA LEU A 109 -16.42 1.85 -3.26
C LEU A 109 -17.16 1.20 -2.08
N GLY A 110 -18.06 1.94 -1.42
CA GLY A 110 -18.77 1.48 -0.23
C GLY A 110 -17.93 1.48 1.06
N LEU A 111 -16.74 2.08 1.04
CA LEU A 111 -15.88 2.23 2.21
C LEU A 111 -16.34 3.45 3.02
N LYS A 112 -17.27 3.22 3.96
CA LYS A 112 -18.00 4.28 4.69
C LYS A 112 -17.11 5.28 5.44
N ASP A 113 -15.91 4.87 5.84
CA ASP A 113 -14.96 5.68 6.62
C ASP A 113 -13.67 6.04 5.85
N SER A 114 -13.64 5.81 4.53
CA SER A 114 -12.50 6.17 3.69
C SER A 114 -12.68 7.55 3.07
N ASP A 115 -11.83 8.49 3.48
CA ASP A 115 -11.68 9.81 2.86
C ASP A 115 -10.53 9.81 1.82
N MET A 116 -10.12 8.61 1.37
CA MET A 116 -9.01 8.43 0.45
C MET A 116 -9.54 8.14 -0.97
N ASP A 117 -8.80 8.65 -1.95
CA ASP A 117 -8.98 8.30 -3.35
C ASP A 117 -8.07 7.13 -3.74
N TYR A 118 -8.60 6.22 -4.54
CA TYR A 118 -7.92 5.03 -5.04
C TYR A 118 -7.65 5.15 -6.54
N ILE A 119 -6.57 4.52 -6.98
CA ILE A 119 -6.28 4.35 -8.41
C ILE A 119 -7.06 3.13 -8.90
N GLN A 120 -7.87 3.28 -9.93
CA GLN A 120 -8.55 2.16 -10.57
C GLN A 120 -7.63 1.54 -11.63
N THR A 121 -7.04 0.40 -11.28
CA THR A 121 -6.16 -0.38 -12.14
C THR A 121 -5.92 -1.75 -11.51
N ASP A 122 -5.58 -2.73 -12.33
CA ASP A 122 -5.06 -4.02 -11.90
C ASP A 122 -3.53 -4.04 -11.77
N ALA A 123 -2.86 -2.94 -12.15
CA ALA A 123 -1.41 -2.82 -12.32
C ALA A 123 -0.83 -1.57 -11.65
N ILE A 124 0.30 -1.71 -10.93
CA ILE A 124 0.76 -0.74 -9.93
C ILE A 124 2.22 -0.29 -10.09
N ILE A 125 2.85 -0.60 -11.22
CA ILE A 125 4.21 -0.18 -11.58
C ILE A 125 4.15 0.65 -12.87
N ASN A 126 4.80 1.80 -12.89
CA ASN A 126 4.98 2.66 -14.06
C ASN A 126 6.46 3.05 -14.16
N ASP A 127 7.07 2.88 -15.34
CA ASP A 127 8.49 3.16 -15.59
C ASP A 127 9.48 2.55 -14.55
N GLY A 128 9.11 1.41 -13.96
CA GLY A 128 9.91 0.73 -12.93
C GLY A 128 9.68 1.22 -11.50
N ASP A 129 8.92 2.30 -11.33
CA ASP A 129 8.54 2.86 -10.04
C ASP A 129 7.17 2.35 -9.59
N VAL A 130 7.02 2.14 -8.29
CA VAL A 130 5.75 1.77 -7.68
C VAL A 130 4.84 3.00 -7.61
N ILE A 131 3.67 2.89 -8.24
CA ILE A 131 2.65 3.93 -8.26
C ILE A 131 1.47 3.63 -7.33
N GLY A 132 1.40 2.42 -6.77
CA GLY A 132 0.42 2.07 -5.75
C GLY A 132 0.58 0.65 -5.21
N ILE A 133 -0.37 0.22 -4.39
CA ILE A 133 -0.49 -1.16 -3.93
C ILE A 133 -1.94 -1.64 -4.06
N ASN A 134 -2.14 -2.76 -4.77
CA ASN A 134 -3.46 -3.34 -4.98
C ASN A 134 -4.09 -3.73 -3.64
N THR A 135 -5.31 -3.27 -3.37
CA THR A 135 -6.01 -3.51 -2.09
C THR A 135 -7.37 -4.16 -2.30
N LEU A 136 -8.11 -3.76 -3.35
CA LEU A 136 -9.47 -4.24 -3.57
C LEU A 136 -9.64 -4.74 -5.01
N LYS A 137 -10.39 -5.83 -5.15
CA LYS A 137 -10.81 -6.36 -6.45
C LYS A 137 -12.32 -6.54 -6.41
N VAL A 138 -13.02 -5.87 -7.32
CA VAL A 138 -14.49 -5.98 -7.45
C VAL A 138 -14.85 -7.06 -8.45
N THR A 139 -14.22 -7.03 -9.63
CA THR A 139 -14.41 -8.04 -10.68
C THR A 139 -13.16 -8.09 -11.58
N ALA A 140 -13.13 -8.99 -12.58
CA ALA A 140 -12.08 -9.00 -13.58
C ALA A 140 -12.00 -7.65 -14.31
N GLY A 141 -10.80 -7.06 -14.40
CA GLY A 141 -10.59 -5.74 -14.99
C GLY A 141 -11.01 -4.55 -14.11
N ILE A 142 -11.56 -4.77 -12.91
CA ILE A 142 -11.89 -3.71 -11.96
C ILE A 142 -11.23 -4.01 -10.61
N SER A 143 -10.08 -3.38 -10.43
CA SER A 143 -9.26 -3.41 -9.22
C SER A 143 -8.90 -2.00 -8.80
N PHE A 144 -8.58 -1.86 -7.51
CA PHE A 144 -8.23 -0.58 -6.90
C PHE A 144 -6.95 -0.70 -6.10
N ALA A 145 -6.11 0.31 -6.24
CA ALA A 145 -4.83 0.44 -5.58
C ALA A 145 -4.77 1.69 -4.70
N ILE A 146 -4.09 1.56 -3.55
CA ILE A 146 -3.71 2.68 -2.69
C ILE A 146 -2.59 3.45 -3.41
N PRO A 147 -2.71 4.78 -3.61
CA PRO A 147 -1.70 5.56 -4.33
C PRO A 147 -0.33 5.57 -3.63
N SER A 148 0.77 5.57 -4.40
CA SER A 148 2.14 5.60 -3.86
C SER A 148 2.42 6.83 -2.98
N ASP A 149 1.77 7.97 -3.22
CA ASP A 149 1.92 9.15 -2.38
C ASP A 149 1.40 8.91 -0.95
N ARG A 150 0.38 8.06 -0.79
CA ARG A 150 -0.12 7.62 0.53
C ARG A 150 0.85 6.67 1.21
N ILE A 151 1.47 5.77 0.44
CA ILE A 151 2.54 4.89 0.93
C ILE A 151 3.73 5.72 1.42
N ARG A 152 4.12 6.75 0.65
CA ARG A 152 5.20 7.66 1.04
C ARG A 152 4.89 8.41 2.33
N GLN A 153 3.67 8.90 2.50
CA GLN A 153 3.22 9.54 3.75
C GLN A 153 3.31 8.56 4.93
N PHE A 154 2.80 7.34 4.77
CA PHE A 154 2.87 6.31 5.79
C PHE A 154 4.32 5.97 6.22
N LEU A 155 5.24 5.82 5.26
CA LEU A 155 6.66 5.58 5.56
C LEU A 155 7.33 6.78 6.24
N ALA A 156 6.98 8.01 5.83
CA ALA A 156 7.48 9.22 6.47
C ALA A 156 7.00 9.32 7.94
N ASP A 157 5.73 9.05 8.20
CA ASP A 157 5.16 9.02 9.55
C ASP A 157 5.80 7.94 10.43
N TYR A 158 6.11 6.77 9.85
CA TYR A 158 6.87 5.73 10.53
C TYR A 158 8.28 6.21 10.91
N HIS A 159 9.04 6.77 9.96
CA HIS A 159 10.39 7.28 10.22
C HIS A 159 10.39 8.40 11.27
N GLU A 160 9.43 9.32 11.20
CA GLU A 160 9.29 10.41 12.17
C GLU A 160 9.02 9.86 13.58
N ARG A 161 8.17 8.84 13.72
CA ARG A 161 7.91 8.16 15.00
C ARG A 161 9.13 7.43 15.54
N GLN A 162 9.98 6.87 14.69
CA GLN A 162 11.24 6.26 15.13
C GLN A 162 12.21 7.34 15.66
N LEU A 163 12.34 8.46 14.96
CA LEU A 163 13.24 9.56 15.34
C LEU A 163 12.81 10.25 16.63
N LYS A 164 11.50 10.46 16.83
CA LYS A 164 10.96 11.14 18.02
C LYS A 164 10.82 10.23 19.25
N GLY A 165 11.10 8.93 19.11
CA GLY A 165 10.65 7.91 20.06
C GLY A 165 9.12 7.78 20.05
N LYS A 166 8.57 6.71 20.65
CA LYS A 166 7.11 6.45 20.75
C LYS A 166 6.37 7.54 21.56
N ALA A 167 6.27 8.76 21.04
CA ALA A 167 5.28 9.73 21.46
C ALA A 167 4.05 9.52 20.55
N PRO A 168 2.89 9.10 21.08
CA PRO A 168 1.70 8.99 20.25
C PRO A 168 1.42 10.37 19.64
N LEU A 169 1.28 10.41 18.31
CA LEU A 169 0.79 11.58 17.59
C LEU A 169 -0.64 11.85 18.06
N GLN A 170 -0.78 12.65 19.10
CA GLN A 170 -2.06 13.18 19.51
C GLN A 170 -2.51 14.12 18.38
N LYS A 171 -3.46 13.68 17.56
CA LYS A 171 -4.05 14.52 16.51
C LYS A 171 -4.51 15.82 17.16
N LYS A 172 -3.82 16.92 16.87
CA LYS A 172 -4.16 18.26 17.37
C LYS A 172 -5.30 18.79 16.51
N TYR A 173 -6.52 18.73 17.03
CA TYR A 173 -7.66 19.37 16.38
C TYR A 173 -7.64 20.86 16.71
N LEU A 174 -7.81 21.72 15.69
CA LEU A 174 -7.89 23.17 15.87
C LEU A 174 -9.20 23.59 16.57
N GLY A 175 -10.20 22.71 16.62
CA GLY A 175 -11.49 22.97 17.28
C GLY A 175 -12.41 23.93 16.53
N LEU A 176 -12.11 24.25 15.26
CA LEU A 176 -12.89 25.18 14.46
C LEU A 176 -13.91 24.44 13.60
N ARG A 177 -15.17 24.84 13.72
CA ARG A 177 -16.26 24.47 12.81
C ARG A 177 -16.58 25.69 11.94
N MET A 178 -16.22 25.62 10.66
CA MET A 178 -16.57 26.65 9.68
C MET A 178 -18.02 26.44 9.23
N LEU A 179 -18.81 27.51 9.25
CA LEU A 179 -20.17 27.51 8.70
C LEU A 179 -20.17 28.30 7.39
N PRO A 180 -20.88 27.82 6.35
CA PRO A 180 -21.01 28.56 5.09
C PRO A 180 -21.82 29.85 5.31
N LEU A 181 -21.31 30.96 4.79
CA LEU A 181 -22.04 32.24 4.77
C LEU A 181 -22.95 32.27 3.53
N THR A 182 -24.25 32.29 3.74
CA THR A 182 -25.25 32.56 2.69
C THR A 182 -25.75 33.99 2.83
N LEU A 183 -25.63 34.76 1.74
CA LEU A 183 -26.27 36.08 1.61
C LEU A 183 -27.73 35.86 1.18
N LYS A 184 -28.67 36.53 1.86
CA LYS A 184 -30.08 36.63 1.45
C LYS A 184 -30.26 37.74 0.44
#